data_AF-A0A4S4N0K1-F1
#
_entry.id   AF-A0A4S4N0K1-F1
#
_cell.length_a   1.000
_cell.length_b   1.000
_cell.length_c   1.000
_cell.angle_alpha   90.00
_cell.angle_beta   90.00
_cell.angle_gamma   90.00
#
_symmetry.space_group_name_H-M   'P 1'
#
loop_
_entity.id
_entity.type
_entity.pdbx_description
1 polymer ?
#
loop_
_entity_poly.entity_id
_entity_poly.type
_entity_poly.pdbx_seq_one_letter_code
_entity_poly.pdbx_strand_id
1 'polypeptide(L)'
;MAGVPFATISSPAAAVVLGFVVNVALAFCMGTADLNGIVNNEIGQPLATILFNSFGKRGTLAVWSITILVQFFMGVTGLTAGARLTWAFSRDGALPLSRYLSRLNPITKTPLYAALYTASISLAVGFLVFAGPVATSALFSSTLVGQYISLTIVFLARFFGGEPWVSGPFSLGKFCKPIGFTSILFMILVMVILIFPSNPNPSASTMNYTVLVIGGWIGMCLCYYYLPVYGGVHWFRGPVANITPADETSDMASLRKSSVEEDRMKY
;
A
#
# COMPACT_ATOMS: atom_id res chain seq x y z
N MET A 1 8.16 2.71 -23.42
CA MET A 1 7.21 2.20 -22.40
C MET A 1 7.28 0.69 -22.14
N ALA A 2 8.02 -0.11 -22.92
CA ALA A 2 8.09 -1.58 -22.73
C ALA A 2 8.79 -2.07 -21.44
N GLY A 3 9.56 -1.22 -20.75
CA GLY A 3 10.32 -1.63 -19.55
C GLY A 3 9.51 -1.72 -18.26
N VAL A 4 8.36 -1.03 -18.17
CA VAL A 4 7.52 -0.99 -16.96
C VAL A 4 7.07 -2.38 -16.48
N PRO A 5 6.49 -3.26 -17.33
CA PRO A 5 6.05 -4.58 -16.88
C PRO A 5 7.21 -5.46 -16.40
N PHE A 6 8.36 -5.41 -17.08
CA PHE A 6 9.54 -6.17 -16.66
C PHE A 6 10.07 -5.69 -15.30
N ALA A 7 10.09 -4.38 -15.05
CA ALA A 7 10.48 -3.83 -13.76
C ALA A 7 9.53 -4.25 -12.62
N THR A 8 8.22 -4.24 -12.88
CA THR A 8 7.21 -4.66 -11.88
C THR A 8 7.31 -6.14 -11.53
N ILE A 9 7.73 -7.00 -12.46
CA ILE A 9 7.90 -8.44 -12.21
C ILE A 9 9.28 -8.73 -11.57
N SER A 10 10.34 -8.08 -12.05
CA SER A 10 11.70 -8.32 -11.58
C SER A 10 11.94 -7.83 -10.14
N SER A 11 11.28 -6.75 -9.73
CA SER A 11 11.45 -6.19 -8.39
C SER A 11 10.99 -7.15 -7.27
N PRO A 12 9.76 -7.72 -7.29
CA PRO A 12 9.36 -8.76 -6.34
C PRO A 12 10.20 -10.03 -6.45
N ALA A 13 10.58 -10.44 -7.67
CA ALA A 13 11.40 -11.63 -7.86
C ALA A 13 12.77 -11.50 -7.18
N ALA A 14 13.44 -10.36 -7.35
CA ALA A 14 14.69 -10.06 -6.66
C ALA A 14 14.51 -10.02 -5.14
N ALA A 15 13.41 -9.43 -4.65
CA ALA A 15 13.10 -9.39 -3.22
C ALA A 15 12.88 -10.79 -2.63
N VAL A 16 12.21 -11.70 -3.36
CA VAL A 16 12.03 -13.10 -2.93
C VAL A 16 13.37 -13.83 -2.83
N VAL A 17 14.24 -13.68 -3.84
CA VAL A 17 15.55 -14.35 -3.84
C VAL A 17 16.44 -13.83 -2.71
N LEU A 18 16.57 -12.50 -2.59
CA LEU A 18 17.39 -11.90 -1.53
C LEU A 18 16.81 -12.18 -0.14
N GLY A 19 15.49 -12.07 0.02
CA GLY A 19 14.81 -12.38 1.27
C GLY A 19 14.97 -13.84 1.68
N PHE A 20 14.92 -14.77 0.71
CA PHE A 20 15.18 -16.18 0.96
C PHE A 20 16.62 -16.42 1.44
N VAL A 21 17.61 -15.83 0.77
CA VAL A 21 19.02 -15.95 1.19
C VAL A 21 19.23 -15.39 2.60
N VAL A 22 18.64 -14.25 2.94
CA VAL A 22 18.70 -13.67 4.29
C VAL A 22 18.04 -14.59 5.31
N ASN A 23 16.87 -15.14 5.02
CA ASN A 23 16.19 -16.08 5.92
C ASN A 23 16.99 -17.36 6.15
N VAL A 24 17.63 -17.91 5.11
CA VAL A 24 18.53 -19.07 5.23
C VAL A 24 19.74 -18.73 6.10
N ALA A 25 20.37 -17.58 5.89
CA ALA A 25 21.49 -17.13 6.71
C ALA A 25 21.07 -16.98 8.18
N LEU A 26 19.93 -16.34 8.45
CA LEU A 26 19.39 -16.20 9.81
C LEU A 26 19.08 -17.56 10.45
N ALA A 27 18.57 -18.52 9.67
CA ALA A 27 18.27 -19.86 10.16
C ALA A 27 19.53 -20.61 10.60
N PHE A 28 20.64 -20.48 9.86
CA PHE A 28 21.92 -21.07 10.26
C PHE A 28 22.58 -20.32 11.44
N CYS A 29 22.38 -19.00 11.53
CA CYS A 29 22.97 -18.18 12.58
C CYS A 29 22.22 -18.22 13.92
N MET A 30 20.98 -18.72 13.98
CA MET A 30 20.20 -18.70 15.22
C MET A 30 20.68 -19.71 16.28
N GLY A 31 21.38 -20.78 15.87
CA GLY A 31 21.78 -21.87 16.76
C GLY A 31 20.60 -22.74 17.20
N THR A 32 20.72 -24.06 17.07
CA THR A 32 19.60 -25.00 17.27
C THR A 32 19.15 -25.18 18.73
N ALA A 33 19.85 -24.59 19.70
CA ALA A 33 19.69 -24.93 21.12
C ALA A 33 18.72 -24.04 21.92
N ASP A 34 18.33 -22.84 21.44
CA ASP A 34 17.58 -21.91 22.29
C ASP A 34 16.53 -21.05 21.54
N LEU A 35 15.65 -21.70 20.78
CA LEU A 35 14.51 -21.06 20.13
C LEU A 35 13.59 -20.34 21.13
N ASN A 36 13.42 -20.90 22.34
CA ASN A 36 12.63 -20.27 23.41
C ASN A 36 13.32 -19.03 23.98
N GLY A 37 14.65 -19.02 24.12
CA GLY A 37 15.41 -17.83 24.54
C GLY A 37 15.49 -16.73 23.48
N ILE A 38 15.34 -17.06 22.19
CA ILE A 38 15.27 -16.08 21.10
C ILE A 38 13.87 -15.45 21.00
N VAL A 39 12.83 -16.26 21.15
CA VAL A 39 11.43 -15.80 21.06
C VAL A 39 11.00 -15.02 22.32
N ASN A 40 11.44 -15.45 23.51
CA ASN A 40 11.10 -14.81 24.79
C ASN A 40 12.21 -13.89 25.33
N ASN A 41 13.02 -13.30 24.44
CA ASN A 41 14.14 -12.46 24.85
C ASN A 41 13.68 -11.12 25.44
N GLU A 42 14.42 -10.57 26.41
CA GLU A 42 14.25 -9.22 26.97
C GLU A 42 14.26 -8.11 25.90
N ILE A 43 14.97 -8.32 24.78
CA ILE A 43 15.01 -7.38 23.64
C ILE A 43 13.64 -7.30 22.92
N GLY A 44 12.78 -8.32 23.06
CA GLY A 44 11.44 -8.37 22.46
C GLY A 44 11.43 -8.43 20.92
N GLN A 45 12.60 -8.53 20.28
CA GLN A 45 12.76 -8.60 18.82
C GLN A 45 13.70 -9.74 18.42
N PRO A 46 13.17 -10.87 17.91
CA PRO A 46 13.97 -12.06 17.58
C PRO A 46 15.15 -11.80 16.64
N LEU A 47 14.95 -10.94 15.63
CA LEU A 47 16.00 -10.60 14.68
C LEU A 47 17.19 -9.87 15.34
N ALA A 48 16.91 -8.94 16.27
CA ALA A 48 17.95 -8.22 17.00
C ALA A 48 18.76 -9.18 17.88
N THR A 49 18.09 -10.15 18.52
CA THR A 49 18.74 -11.20 19.31
C THR A 49 19.67 -12.08 18.48
N ILE A 50 19.23 -12.53 17.30
CA ILE A 50 20.07 -13.35 16.41
C ILE A 50 21.32 -12.57 15.98
N LEU A 51 21.16 -11.29 15.64
CA LEU A 51 22.29 -10.42 15.31
C LEU A 51 23.21 -10.18 16.51
N PHE A 52 22.66 -10.06 17.72
CA PHE A 52 23.43 -9.93 18.96
C PHE A 52 24.28 -11.15 19.25
N ASN A 53 23.69 -12.34 19.11
CA ASN A 53 24.38 -13.60 19.32
C ASN A 53 25.48 -13.84 18.27
N SER A 54 25.30 -13.34 17.05
CA SER A 54 26.26 -13.56 15.95
C SER A 54 27.38 -12.50 15.89
N PHE A 55 27.05 -11.22 16.03
CA PHE A 55 28.00 -10.10 15.84
C PHE A 55 28.44 -9.41 17.13
N GLY A 56 27.82 -9.75 18.28
CA GLY A 56 28.01 -9.05 19.54
C GLY A 56 27.44 -7.62 19.53
N LYS A 57 27.43 -6.98 20.71
CA LYS A 57 26.76 -5.68 20.95
C LYS A 57 27.09 -4.58 19.92
N ARG A 58 28.37 -4.40 19.56
CA ARG A 58 28.81 -3.32 18.68
C ARG A 58 28.37 -3.52 17.22
N GLY A 59 28.47 -4.75 16.71
CA GLY A 59 28.07 -5.08 15.35
C GLY A 59 26.55 -5.00 15.17
N THR A 60 25.79 -5.52 16.15
CA THR A 60 24.33 -5.42 16.14
C THR A 60 23.85 -3.98 16.15
N LEU A 61 24.42 -3.13 17.01
CA LEU A 61 24.02 -1.72 17.08
C LEU A 61 24.29 -0.98 15.76
N ALA A 62 25.41 -1.29 15.08
CA ALA A 62 25.72 -0.73 13.78
C ALA A 62 24.68 -1.13 12.72
N VAL A 63 24.36 -2.43 12.62
CA VAL A 63 23.33 -2.92 11.68
C VAL A 63 21.95 -2.35 12.01
N TRP A 64 21.58 -2.32 13.29
CA TRP A 64 20.28 -1.84 13.75
C TRP A 64 20.08 -0.35 13.47
N SER A 65 21.13 0.47 13.60
CA SER A 65 21.05 1.90 13.26
C SER A 65 20.78 2.13 11.77
N ILE A 66 21.37 1.30 10.89
CA ILE A 66 21.07 1.32 9.45
C ILE A 66 19.62 0.91 9.19
N THR A 67 19.12 -0.14 9.85
CA THR A 67 17.72 -0.57 9.72
C THR A 67 16.73 0.53 10.11
N ILE A 68 17.00 1.25 11.20
CA ILE A 68 16.17 2.39 11.64
C ILE A 68 16.15 3.49 10.56
N LEU A 69 17.31 3.80 9.97
CA LEU A 69 17.42 4.79 8.91
C LEU A 69 16.63 4.37 7.66
N VAL A 70 16.75 3.11 7.24
CA VAL A 70 15.97 2.57 6.11
C VAL A 70 14.47 2.65 6.38
N GLN A 71 14.04 2.30 7.60
CA GLN A 71 12.63 2.38 8.00
C GLN A 71 12.10 3.82 7.95
N PHE A 72 12.92 4.80 8.32
CA PHE A 72 12.56 6.23 8.20
C PHE A 72 12.30 6.64 6.74
N PHE A 73 13.20 6.28 5.82
CA PHE A 73 13.00 6.58 4.38
C PHE A 73 11.78 5.88 3.78
N MET A 74 11.48 4.66 4.24
CA MET A 74 10.27 3.95 3.85
C MET A 74 9.00 4.69 4.31
N GLY A 75 9.02 5.23 5.54
CA GLY A 75 7.96 6.09 6.07
C GLY A 75 7.75 7.37 5.27
N VAL A 76 8.84 8.07 4.90
CA VAL A 76 8.78 9.28 4.06
C VAL A 76 8.18 8.98 2.68
N THR A 77 8.55 7.85 2.08
CA THR A 77 8.00 7.40 0.78
C THR A 77 6.51 7.09 0.91
N GLY A 78 6.10 6.40 1.97
CA GLY A 78 4.70 6.11 2.27
C GLY A 78 3.87 7.37 2.47
N LEU A 79 4.37 8.33 3.25
CA LEU A 79 3.71 9.62 3.47
C LEU A 79 3.54 10.41 2.16
N THR A 80 4.55 10.40 1.31
CA THR A 80 4.51 11.09 0.00
C THR A 80 3.45 10.47 -0.91
N ALA A 81 3.38 9.13 -0.98
CA ALA A 81 2.36 8.43 -1.75
C ALA A 81 0.95 8.67 -1.19
N GLY A 82 0.78 8.57 0.13
CA GLY A 82 -0.49 8.84 0.82
C GLY A 82 -1.00 10.25 0.57
N ALA A 83 -0.13 11.25 0.68
CA ALA A 83 -0.48 12.65 0.42
C ALA A 83 -0.99 12.87 -1.01
N ARG A 84 -0.41 12.20 -2.01
CA ARG A 84 -0.85 12.27 -3.42
C ARG A 84 -2.24 11.64 -3.60
N LEU A 85 -2.49 10.50 -2.96
CA LEU A 85 -3.79 9.84 -2.98
C LEU A 85 -4.86 10.71 -2.30
N THR A 86 -4.57 11.22 -1.11
CA THR A 86 -5.46 12.15 -0.39
C THR A 86 -5.75 13.40 -1.21
N TRP A 87 -4.74 13.97 -1.88
CA TRP A 87 -4.92 15.11 -2.76
C TRP A 87 -5.82 14.77 -3.96
N ALA A 88 -5.60 13.64 -4.63
CA ALA A 88 -6.41 13.20 -5.76
C ALA A 88 -7.89 13.01 -5.36
N PHE A 89 -8.15 12.34 -4.24
CA PHE A 89 -9.51 12.18 -3.72
C PHE A 89 -10.13 13.51 -3.27
N SER A 90 -9.34 14.43 -2.71
CA SER A 90 -9.84 15.75 -2.33
C SER A 90 -10.21 16.62 -3.53
N ARG A 91 -9.49 16.48 -4.66
CA ARG A 91 -9.80 17.17 -5.92
C ARG A 91 -11.12 16.69 -6.50
N ASP A 92 -11.40 15.40 -6.39
CA ASP A 92 -12.67 14.81 -6.83
C ASP A 92 -13.81 15.04 -5.80
N GLY A 93 -13.57 15.85 -4.75
CA GLY A 93 -14.56 16.21 -3.75
C GLY A 93 -14.93 15.09 -2.77
N ALA A 94 -14.18 13.98 -2.75
CA ALA A 94 -14.54 12.79 -1.99
C ALA A 94 -14.25 12.88 -0.48
N LEU A 95 -13.39 13.80 -0.03
CA LEU A 95 -12.94 13.90 1.37
C LEU A 95 -13.57 15.08 2.13
N PRO A 96 -13.75 14.95 3.47
CA PRO A 96 -14.14 16.08 4.30
C PRO A 96 -13.04 17.15 4.20
N LEU A 97 -13.42 18.44 4.13
CA LEU A 97 -12.49 19.56 3.91
C LEU A 97 -11.75 19.50 2.55
N SER A 98 -12.34 18.87 1.53
CA SER A 98 -11.82 18.82 0.15
C SER A 98 -11.30 20.16 -0.39
N ARG A 99 -11.97 21.28 -0.06
CA ARG A 99 -11.59 22.64 -0.46
C ARG A 99 -10.24 23.13 0.10
N TYR A 100 -9.81 22.59 1.24
CA TYR A 100 -8.51 22.92 1.85
C TYR A 100 -7.45 21.89 1.45
N LEU A 101 -7.81 20.61 1.42
CA LEU A 101 -6.91 19.51 1.09
C LEU A 101 -6.48 19.49 -0.39
N SER A 102 -7.30 20.02 -1.29
CA SER A 102 -6.98 20.14 -2.72
C SER A 102 -6.01 21.29 -3.05
N ARG A 103 -5.72 22.18 -2.10
CA ARG A 103 -4.81 23.31 -2.32
C ARG A 103 -3.36 22.84 -2.44
N LEU A 104 -2.72 23.26 -3.54
CA LEU A 104 -1.30 23.06 -3.78
C LEU A 104 -0.51 24.31 -3.40
N ASN A 105 0.72 24.12 -2.92
CA ASN A 105 1.66 25.23 -2.77
C ASN A 105 2.04 25.77 -4.16
N PRO A 106 1.92 27.09 -4.43
CA PRO A 106 2.23 27.67 -5.75
C PRO A 106 3.68 27.51 -6.19
N ILE A 107 4.63 27.40 -5.25
CA ILE A 107 6.07 27.33 -5.58
C ILE A 107 6.51 25.88 -5.78
N THR A 108 6.27 25.04 -4.77
CA THR A 108 6.76 23.65 -4.78
C THR A 108 5.81 22.68 -5.49
N LYS A 109 4.58 23.11 -5.82
CA LYS A 109 3.50 22.27 -6.37
C LYS A 109 3.22 21.01 -5.54
N THR A 110 3.58 21.03 -4.24
CA THR A 110 3.37 19.92 -3.32
C THR A 110 2.06 20.11 -2.53
N PRO A 111 1.28 19.04 -2.32
CA PRO A 111 0.05 19.10 -1.53
C PRO A 111 0.36 19.04 -0.03
N LEU A 112 0.82 20.15 0.55
CA LEU A 112 1.24 20.23 1.95
C LEU A 112 0.09 19.93 2.93
N TYR A 113 -1.10 20.48 2.69
CA TYR A 113 -2.27 20.25 3.55
C TYR A 113 -2.73 18.78 3.52
N ALA A 114 -2.69 18.14 2.35
CA ALA A 114 -2.97 16.71 2.25
C ALA A 114 -1.92 15.88 3.01
N ALA A 115 -0.63 16.23 2.91
CA ALA A 115 0.43 15.55 3.64
C ALA A 115 0.29 15.69 5.16
N LEU A 116 -0.02 16.89 5.66
CA LEU A 116 -0.27 17.11 7.10
C LEU A 116 -1.51 16.34 7.57
N TYR A 117 -2.57 16.30 6.77
CA TYR A 117 -3.76 15.53 7.08
C TYR A 117 -3.45 14.02 7.18
N THR A 118 -2.80 13.45 6.16
CA THR A 118 -2.38 12.05 6.17
C THR A 118 -1.47 11.76 7.37
N ALA A 119 -0.47 12.61 7.63
CA ALA A 119 0.44 12.46 8.77
C ALA A 119 -0.30 12.52 10.12
N SER A 120 -1.26 13.43 10.28
CA SER A 120 -2.02 13.58 11.52
C SER A 120 -2.89 12.35 11.81
N ILE A 121 -3.53 11.77 10.79
CA ILE A 121 -4.29 10.53 10.93
C ILE A 121 -3.36 9.36 11.25
N SER A 122 -2.24 9.24 10.52
CA SER A 122 -1.25 8.19 10.79
C SER A 122 -0.70 8.29 12.22
N LEU A 123 -0.48 9.51 12.73
CA LEU A 123 -0.05 9.73 14.11
C LEU A 123 -1.13 9.35 15.12
N ALA A 124 -2.39 9.72 14.86
CA ALA A 124 -3.53 9.37 15.72
C ALA A 124 -3.71 7.85 15.81
N VAL A 125 -3.62 7.13 14.69
CA VAL A 125 -3.63 5.66 14.66
C VAL A 125 -2.36 5.09 15.32
N GLY A 126 -1.22 5.75 15.16
CA GLY A 126 0.04 5.36 15.81
C GLY A 126 -0.03 5.37 17.34
N PHE A 127 -0.86 6.23 17.95
CA PHE A 127 -1.05 6.25 19.40
C PHE A 127 -1.68 4.96 19.96
N LEU A 128 -2.33 4.13 19.12
CA LEU A 128 -2.83 2.82 19.56
C LEU A 128 -1.72 1.87 20.02
N VAL A 129 -0.47 2.11 19.63
CA VAL A 129 0.68 1.31 20.11
C VAL A 129 0.81 1.36 21.63
N PHE A 130 0.44 2.48 22.27
CA PHE A 130 0.44 2.61 23.73
C PHE A 130 -0.63 1.78 24.44
N ALA A 131 -1.64 1.28 23.71
CA ALA A 131 -2.67 0.40 24.27
C ALA A 131 -2.16 -1.03 24.54
N GLY A 132 -0.97 -1.37 24.07
CA GLY A 132 -0.25 -2.60 24.41
C GLY A 132 0.10 -3.49 23.22
N PRO A 133 0.74 -4.65 23.48
CA PRO A 133 1.23 -5.55 22.43
C PRO A 133 0.12 -6.11 21.54
N VAL A 134 -1.05 -6.40 22.12
CA VAL A 134 -2.21 -6.93 21.41
C VAL A 134 -2.75 -5.90 20.41
N ALA A 135 -2.91 -4.64 20.85
CA ALA A 135 -3.33 -3.54 19.98
C ALA A 135 -2.32 -3.28 18.86
N THR A 136 -1.02 -3.33 19.17
CA THR A 136 0.06 -3.17 18.19
C THR A 136 0.03 -4.27 17.14
N SER A 137 -0.11 -5.54 17.55
CA SER A 137 -0.20 -6.66 16.61
C SER A 137 -1.45 -6.59 15.72
N ALA A 138 -2.59 -6.16 16.29
CA ALA A 138 -3.83 -5.94 15.54
C ALA A 138 -3.69 -4.80 14.52
N LEU A 139 -2.98 -3.71 14.86
CA LEU A 139 -2.70 -2.63 13.92
C LEU A 139 -1.91 -3.11 12.70
N PHE A 140 -0.83 -3.88 12.91
CA PHE A 140 -0.02 -4.42 11.82
C PHE A 140 -0.84 -5.35 10.91
N SER A 141 -1.57 -6.29 11.49
CA SER A 141 -2.44 -7.20 10.75
C SER A 141 -3.54 -6.44 9.99
N SER A 142 -4.14 -5.41 10.60
CA SER A 142 -5.17 -4.59 9.95
C SER A 142 -4.66 -3.81 8.74
N THR A 143 -3.40 -3.36 8.77
CA THR A 143 -2.76 -2.66 7.66
C THR A 143 -2.62 -3.58 6.45
N LEU A 144 -2.16 -4.83 6.68
CA LEU A 144 -2.02 -5.83 5.62
C LEU A 144 -3.36 -6.24 5.03
N VAL A 145 -4.34 -6.52 5.89
CA VAL A 145 -5.69 -6.90 5.43
C VAL A 145 -6.34 -5.74 4.68
N GLY A 146 -6.22 -4.50 5.15
CA GLY A 146 -6.70 -3.31 4.45
C GLY A 146 -6.10 -3.16 3.05
N GLN A 147 -4.79 -3.39 2.92
CA GLN A 147 -4.10 -3.41 1.62
C GLN A 147 -4.66 -4.51 0.70
N TYR A 148 -4.85 -5.73 1.21
CA TYR A 148 -5.40 -6.83 0.42
C TYR A 148 -6.86 -6.61 0.02
N ILE A 149 -7.68 -6.02 0.89
CA ILE A 149 -9.05 -5.61 0.56
C ILE A 149 -9.02 -4.61 -0.60
N SER A 150 -8.19 -3.56 -0.51
CA SER A 150 -8.08 -2.55 -1.56
C SER A 150 -7.66 -3.17 -2.90
N LEU A 151 -6.68 -4.07 -2.91
CA LEU A 151 -6.23 -4.74 -4.13
C LEU A 151 -7.32 -5.68 -4.69
N THR A 152 -8.01 -6.41 -3.82
CA THR A 152 -9.10 -7.31 -4.20
C THR A 152 -10.24 -6.52 -4.87
N ILE A 153 -10.62 -5.36 -4.33
CA ILE A 153 -11.64 -4.49 -4.92
C ILE A 153 -11.24 -4.04 -6.33
N VAL A 154 -9.98 -3.64 -6.54
CA VAL A 154 -9.48 -3.24 -7.87
C VAL A 154 -9.57 -4.39 -8.87
N PHE A 155 -9.18 -5.61 -8.47
CA PHE A 155 -9.32 -6.78 -9.33
C PHE A 155 -10.79 -7.15 -9.59
N LEU A 156 -11.67 -7.08 -8.59
CA LEU A 156 -13.09 -7.34 -8.77
C LEU A 156 -13.74 -6.30 -9.70
N ALA A 157 -13.45 -5.01 -9.52
CA ALA A 157 -13.89 -3.95 -10.42
C ALA A 157 -13.38 -4.18 -11.85
N ARG A 158 -12.18 -4.74 -12.00
CA ARG A 158 -11.61 -5.12 -13.29
C ARG A 158 -12.36 -6.28 -13.96
N PHE A 159 -12.91 -7.23 -13.20
CA PHE A 159 -13.67 -8.36 -13.74
C PHE A 159 -15.15 -8.06 -13.97
N PHE A 160 -15.77 -7.27 -13.09
CA PHE A 160 -17.20 -7.00 -13.08
C PHE A 160 -17.59 -5.61 -13.62
N GLY A 161 -16.62 -4.72 -13.86
CA GLY A 161 -16.87 -3.32 -14.25
C GLY A 161 -17.45 -3.12 -15.65
N GLY A 162 -17.62 -4.18 -16.44
CA GLY A 162 -18.35 -4.12 -17.73
C GLY A 162 -17.67 -3.33 -18.87
N GLU A 163 -16.65 -2.52 -18.58
CA GLU A 163 -15.97 -1.68 -19.55
C GLU A 163 -15.11 -2.50 -20.54
N PRO A 164 -15.18 -2.20 -21.86
CA PRO A 164 -14.40 -2.90 -22.87
C PRO A 164 -12.90 -2.69 -22.64
N TRP A 165 -12.15 -3.80 -22.61
CA TRP A 165 -10.70 -3.76 -22.39
C TRP A 165 -9.96 -3.22 -23.61
N VAL A 166 -9.40 -2.03 -23.47
CA VAL A 166 -8.39 -1.51 -24.38
C VAL A 166 -7.04 -2.13 -23.98
N SER A 167 -6.47 -2.94 -24.87
CA SER A 167 -5.17 -3.56 -24.60
C SER A 167 -4.07 -2.49 -24.63
N GLY A 168 -3.43 -2.28 -23.49
CA GLY A 168 -2.23 -1.45 -23.42
C GLY A 168 -1.01 -2.10 -24.10
N PRO A 169 0.14 -1.41 -24.16
CA PRO A 169 1.36 -1.89 -24.81
C PRO A 169 1.94 -3.20 -24.23
N PHE A 170 1.42 -3.66 -23.09
CA PHE A 170 1.70 -4.97 -22.52
C PHE A 170 0.39 -5.62 -22.05
N SER A 171 0.13 -6.84 -22.51
CA SER A 171 -1.05 -7.62 -22.14
C SER A 171 -0.65 -9.09 -21.97
N LEU A 172 -1.09 -9.70 -20.86
CA LEU A 172 -0.92 -11.14 -20.62
C LEU A 172 -1.86 -12.00 -21.50
N GLY A 173 -2.67 -11.36 -22.35
CA GLY A 173 -3.61 -12.02 -23.25
C GLY A 173 -4.56 -12.94 -22.49
N LYS A 174 -4.61 -14.21 -22.90
CA LYS A 174 -5.50 -15.24 -22.35
C LYS A 174 -5.21 -15.57 -20.88
N PHE A 175 -3.98 -15.36 -20.41
CA PHE A 175 -3.59 -15.67 -19.02
C PHE A 175 -3.99 -14.59 -18.01
N CYS A 176 -4.47 -13.43 -18.45
CA CYS A 176 -4.88 -12.34 -17.57
C CYS A 176 -6.00 -12.76 -16.60
N LYS A 177 -7.00 -13.51 -17.09
CA LYS A 177 -8.16 -13.94 -16.28
C LYS A 177 -7.79 -15.00 -15.22
N PRO A 178 -7.14 -16.14 -15.56
CA PRO A 178 -6.81 -17.15 -14.56
C PRO A 178 -5.81 -16.63 -13.51
N ILE A 179 -4.80 -15.85 -13.91
CA ILE A 179 -3.83 -15.28 -12.96
C ILE A 179 -4.52 -14.30 -11.99
N GLY A 180 -5.43 -13.46 -12.50
CA GLY A 180 -6.20 -12.55 -11.65
C GLY A 180 -7.09 -13.29 -10.65
N PHE A 181 -7.76 -14.37 -11.08
CA PHE A 181 -8.59 -15.19 -10.19
C PHE A 181 -7.78 -15.88 -9.09
N THR A 182 -6.67 -16.53 -9.46
CA THR A 182 -5.77 -17.17 -8.48
C THR A 182 -5.20 -16.14 -7.49
N SER A 183 -4.91 -14.93 -7.95
CA SER A 183 -4.43 -13.83 -7.09
C SER A 183 -5.48 -13.41 -6.07
N ILE A 184 -6.74 -13.23 -6.48
CA ILE A 184 -7.85 -12.92 -5.57
C ILE A 184 -8.01 -14.03 -4.53
N LEU A 185 -8.03 -15.30 -4.96
CA LEU A 185 -8.19 -16.43 -4.06
C LEU A 185 -7.07 -16.48 -3.01
N PHE A 186 -5.83 -16.25 -3.44
CA PHE A 186 -4.69 -16.20 -2.54
C PHE A 186 -4.76 -15.02 -1.56
N MET A 187 -5.15 -13.82 -2.02
CA MET A 187 -5.35 -12.67 -1.14
C MET A 187 -6.43 -12.94 -0.09
N ILE A 188 -7.54 -13.59 -0.48
CA ILE A 188 -8.61 -13.98 0.47
C ILE A 188 -8.09 -14.96 1.52
N LEU A 189 -7.33 -15.98 1.09
CA LEU A 189 -6.73 -16.94 2.00
C LEU A 189 -5.81 -16.25 3.02
N VAL A 190 -4.94 -15.33 2.57
CA VAL A 190 -4.03 -14.58 3.46
C VAL A 190 -4.82 -13.68 4.42
N MET A 191 -5.88 -13.01 3.95
CA MET A 191 -6.73 -12.20 4.82
C MET A 191 -7.36 -13.02 5.95
N VAL A 192 -7.86 -14.22 5.65
CA VAL A 192 -8.42 -15.12 6.66
C VAL A 192 -7.35 -15.49 7.68
N ILE A 193 -6.17 -15.91 7.24
CA ILE A 193 -5.07 -16.28 8.14
C ILE A 193 -4.66 -15.12 9.06
N LEU A 194 -4.58 -13.89 8.54
CA LEU A 194 -4.18 -12.70 9.31
C LEU A 194 -5.24 -12.25 10.33
N ILE A 195 -6.50 -12.59 10.09
CA ILE A 195 -7.62 -12.32 11.01
C ILE A 195 -7.65 -13.36 12.14
N PHE A 196 -7.28 -14.60 11.86
CA PHE A 196 -7.32 -15.65 12.86
C PHE A 196 -6.27 -15.43 13.98
N PRO A 197 -6.65 -15.68 15.25
CA PRO A 197 -5.72 -15.63 16.36
C PRO A 197 -4.75 -16.81 16.32
N SER A 198 -3.52 -16.60 16.79
CA SER A 198 -2.46 -17.61 16.80
C SER A 198 -2.73 -18.80 17.73
N ASN A 199 -3.70 -18.66 18.65
CA ASN A 199 -4.08 -19.67 19.63
C ASN A 199 -5.54 -20.11 19.41
N PRO A 200 -5.85 -21.41 19.54
CA PRO A 200 -7.19 -21.96 19.28
C PRO A 200 -8.26 -21.53 20.31
N ASN A 201 -7.88 -21.07 21.50
CA ASN A 201 -8.79 -20.55 22.54
C ASN A 201 -8.29 -19.19 23.06
N PRO A 202 -8.43 -18.09 22.30
CA PRO A 202 -8.00 -16.78 22.76
C PRO A 202 -8.92 -16.30 23.89
N SER A 203 -8.34 -15.83 24.99
CA SER A 203 -9.06 -15.00 25.95
C SER A 203 -9.34 -13.62 25.34
N ALA A 204 -10.31 -12.87 25.88
CA ALA A 204 -10.58 -11.49 25.42
C ALA A 204 -9.30 -10.64 25.40
N SER A 205 -8.41 -10.83 26.38
CA SER A 205 -7.13 -10.11 26.45
C SER A 205 -6.09 -10.53 25.42
N THR A 206 -6.27 -11.63 24.68
CA THR A 206 -5.30 -12.15 23.69
C THR A 206 -5.88 -12.28 22.28
N MET A 207 -7.13 -11.85 22.09
CA MET A 207 -7.81 -11.92 20.80
C MET A 207 -7.22 -10.94 19.79
N ASN A 208 -7.12 -11.37 18.53
CA ASN A 208 -6.75 -10.48 17.44
C ASN A 208 -7.93 -9.56 17.07
N TYR A 209 -7.85 -8.29 17.45
CA TYR A 209 -8.88 -7.28 17.22
C TYR A 209 -8.87 -6.66 15.81
N THR A 210 -8.15 -7.26 14.85
CA THR A 210 -8.05 -6.77 13.46
C THR A 210 -9.42 -6.56 12.81
N VAL A 211 -10.37 -7.49 13.01
CA VAL A 211 -11.72 -7.37 12.43
C VAL A 211 -12.46 -6.14 12.96
N LEU A 212 -12.27 -5.82 14.23
CA LEU A 212 -12.90 -4.66 14.86
C LEU A 212 -12.30 -3.36 14.34
N VAL A 213 -10.97 -3.30 14.16
CA VAL A 213 -10.29 -2.13 13.59
C VAL A 213 -10.74 -1.89 12.15
N ILE A 214 -10.78 -2.94 11.33
CA ILE A 214 -11.20 -2.82 9.92
C ILE A 214 -12.70 -2.54 9.81
N GLY A 215 -13.52 -3.24 10.59
CA GLY A 215 -14.97 -3.03 10.62
C GLY A 215 -15.32 -1.62 11.07
N GLY A 216 -14.63 -1.10 12.09
CA GLY A 216 -14.76 0.29 12.54
C GLY A 216 -14.33 1.27 11.45
N TRP A 217 -13.21 1.00 10.75
CA TRP A 217 -12.74 1.85 9.66
C TRP A 217 -13.71 1.88 8.47
N ILE A 218 -14.15 0.71 8.00
CA ILE A 218 -15.15 0.60 6.91
C ILE A 218 -16.47 1.25 7.36
N GLY A 219 -16.89 1.03 8.59
CA GLY A 219 -18.08 1.66 9.17
C GLY A 219 -17.99 3.19 9.20
N MET A 220 -16.83 3.75 9.58
CA MET A 220 -16.59 5.19 9.51
C MET A 220 -16.65 5.72 8.07
N CYS A 221 -16.03 5.01 7.12
CA CYS A 221 -16.08 5.36 5.71
C CYS A 221 -17.51 5.31 5.13
N LEU A 222 -18.28 4.26 5.44
CA LEU A 222 -19.67 4.11 5.00
C LEU A 222 -20.56 5.15 5.64
N CYS A 223 -20.41 5.40 6.95
CA CYS A 223 -21.13 6.46 7.65
C CYS A 223 -20.85 7.80 6.97
N TYR A 224 -19.58 8.15 6.75
CA TYR A 224 -19.21 9.35 6.02
C TYR A 224 -19.81 9.41 4.61
N TYR A 225 -19.81 8.31 3.86
CA TYR A 225 -20.37 8.27 2.51
C TYR A 225 -21.89 8.50 2.48
N TYR A 226 -22.63 7.92 3.42
CA TYR A 226 -24.10 7.99 3.52
C TYR A 226 -24.63 9.12 4.43
N LEU A 227 -23.77 9.93 5.05
CA LEU A 227 -24.22 11.03 5.92
C LEU A 227 -25.08 12.03 5.13
N PRO A 228 -26.31 12.35 5.57
CA PRO A 228 -27.30 13.05 4.74
C PRO A 228 -26.99 14.52 4.43
N VAL A 229 -26.03 15.15 5.12
CA VAL A 229 -25.68 16.58 4.95
C VAL A 229 -24.35 16.79 4.21
N TYR A 230 -23.38 15.87 4.39
CA TYR A 230 -22.02 15.98 3.84
C TYR A 230 -21.57 14.73 3.06
N GLY A 231 -22.46 13.77 2.85
CA GLY A 231 -22.14 12.46 2.31
C GLY A 231 -21.85 12.46 0.82
N GLY A 232 -20.81 11.71 0.45
CA GLY A 232 -20.35 11.56 -0.93
C GLY A 232 -21.44 11.09 -1.90
N VAL A 233 -22.48 10.41 -1.44
CA VAL A 233 -23.63 9.98 -2.27
C VAL A 233 -24.28 11.16 -3.02
N HIS A 234 -24.34 12.33 -2.40
CA HIS A 234 -25.05 13.48 -2.98
C HIS A 234 -24.19 14.37 -3.88
N TRP A 235 -22.86 14.28 -3.79
CA TRP A 235 -21.94 15.21 -4.47
C TRP A 235 -20.86 14.53 -5.32
N PHE A 236 -20.52 13.26 -5.05
CA PHE A 236 -19.46 12.55 -5.77
C PHE A 236 -19.94 12.07 -7.14
N ARG A 237 -19.47 12.73 -8.20
CA ARG A 237 -19.79 12.38 -9.60
C ARG A 237 -18.73 11.52 -10.29
N GLY A 238 -17.79 10.95 -9.53
CA GLY A 238 -16.68 10.16 -10.06
C GLY A 238 -15.42 10.99 -10.34
N PRO A 239 -14.35 10.35 -10.85
CA PRO A 239 -13.06 11.00 -11.07
C PRO A 239 -13.15 12.07 -12.15
N VAL A 240 -12.66 13.28 -11.86
CA VAL A 240 -12.63 14.38 -12.84
C VAL A 240 -11.53 14.09 -13.87
N ALA A 241 -11.92 13.89 -15.13
CA ALA A 241 -10.99 13.71 -16.23
C ALA A 241 -10.17 14.99 -16.45
N ASN A 242 -8.83 14.87 -16.46
CA ASN A 242 -7.90 15.98 -16.70
C ASN A 242 -7.69 16.27 -18.20
N ILE A 243 -8.31 15.50 -19.08
CA ILE A 243 -8.16 15.61 -20.52
C ILE A 243 -9.50 16.09 -21.04
N THR A 244 -9.54 17.34 -21.46
CA THR A 244 -10.70 17.86 -22.20
C THR A 244 -10.68 17.21 -23.59
N PRO A 245 -11.82 16.88 -24.21
CA PRO A 245 -11.84 16.35 -25.58
C PRO A 245 -11.09 17.23 -26.60
N ALA A 246 -10.95 18.53 -26.29
CA ALA A 246 -10.17 19.51 -27.04
C ALA A 246 -8.65 19.25 -27.01
N ASP A 247 -8.11 18.70 -25.91
CA ASP A 247 -6.69 18.39 -25.79
C ASP A 247 -6.33 17.14 -26.61
N GLU A 248 -7.21 16.13 -26.64
CA GLU A 248 -7.05 14.96 -27.54
C GLU A 248 -7.09 15.36 -29.02
N THR A 249 -7.94 16.32 -29.40
CA THR A 249 -8.01 16.78 -30.80
C THR A 249 -6.77 17.60 -31.19
N SER A 250 -6.22 18.38 -30.26
CA SER A 250 -4.98 19.15 -30.47
C SER A 250 -3.75 18.24 -30.61
N ASP A 251 -3.62 17.23 -29.74
CA ASP A 251 -2.52 16.27 -29.79
C ASP A 251 -2.61 15.34 -31.01
N MET A 252 -3.80 14.90 -31.40
CA MET A 252 -3.99 14.14 -32.65
C MET A 252 -3.72 14.99 -33.90
N ALA A 253 -4.03 16.29 -33.86
CA ALA A 253 -3.73 17.21 -34.97
C ALA A 253 -2.24 17.52 -35.09
N SER A 254 -1.50 17.61 -33.98
CA SER A 254 -0.05 17.83 -33.99
C SER A 254 0.70 16.60 -34.48
N LEU A 255 0.30 15.39 -34.06
CA LEU A 255 0.85 14.12 -34.53
C LEU A 255 0.58 13.87 -36.01
N ARG A 256 -0.59 14.27 -36.52
CA ARG A 256 -0.92 14.18 -37.95
C ARG A 256 -0.15 15.18 -38.80
N LYS A 257 0.19 16.36 -38.25
CA LYS A 257 1.07 17.32 -38.94
C LYS A 257 2.50 16.81 -39.01
N SER A 258 3.05 16.29 -37.90
CA SER A 258 4.42 15.76 -37.90
C SER A 258 4.59 14.57 -38.84
N SER A 259 3.60 13.68 -38.96
CA SER A 259 3.66 12.56 -39.91
C SER A 259 3.64 13.02 -41.37
N VAL A 260 2.86 14.07 -41.69
CA VAL A 260 2.79 14.64 -43.04
C VAL A 260 4.09 15.39 -43.41
N GLU A 261 4.74 16.00 -42.42
CA GLU A 261 6.01 16.72 -42.60
C GLU A 261 7.19 15.75 -42.78
N GLU A 262 7.19 14.62 -42.07
CA GLU A 262 8.15 13.52 -42.30
C GLU A 262 7.99 12.87 -43.68
N ASP A 263 6.76 12.71 -44.17
CA ASP A 263 6.51 12.17 -45.52
C ASP A 263 6.91 13.16 -46.64
N ARG A 264 6.81 14.48 -46.39
CA ARG A 264 7.29 15.50 -47.35
C ARG A 264 8.82 15.59 -47.44
N MET A 265 9.54 15.23 -46.38
CA MET A 265 11.01 15.27 -46.34
C MET A 265 11.66 14.04 -46.99
N LYS A 266 10.86 13.04 -47.39
CA LYS A 266 11.32 11.78 -48.03
C LYS A 266 11.19 11.78 -49.56
N TYR A 267 10.73 12.86 -50.17
CA TYR A 267 10.67 13.07 -51.63
C TYR A 267 11.41 14.35 -52.02
#